data_AF-A0A6G9N9R5-F1
#
_entry.id   AF-A0A6G9N9R5-F1
#
_cell.length_a   1.000
_cell.length_b   1.000
_cell.length_c   1.000
_cell.angle_alpha   90.00
_cell.angle_beta   90.00
_cell.angle_gamma   90.00
#
_symmetry.space_group_name_H-M   'P 1'
#
loop_
_entity.id
_entity.type
_entity.pdbx_description
1 polymer ?
#
loop_
_entity_poly.entity_id
_entity_poly.type
_entity_poly.pdbx_seq_one_letter_code
_entity_poly.pdbx_strand_id
1 'polypeptide(L)'
;MPPDSANGIEDPFDPATLPDDLPADPTTVGPPEEGLSESLTEELAALIDDTRTYAEAELAFQKTRASLAGKNAGIALGLVVVAVVVLHVAVLALAVGLVMALAPLVTIWGSIAIVVGALLALTGLLGWMAMKRGKRISAIFAKDEPAAAAGEE
;
A
#
# COMPACT_ATOMS: atom_id res chain seq x y z
N MET A 1 -35.65 -84.61 -13.02
CA MET A 1 -34.64 -83.83 -12.29
C MET A 1 -33.31 -84.51 -12.54
N PRO A 2 -32.26 -83.86 -13.06
CA PRO A 2 -31.90 -82.42 -13.00
C PRO A 2 -32.18 -81.64 -14.31
N PRO A 3 -31.88 -80.32 -14.35
CA PRO A 3 -31.98 -79.45 -15.54
C PRO A 3 -30.63 -79.27 -16.26
N ASP A 4 -30.66 -79.02 -17.57
CA ASP A 4 -29.54 -78.51 -18.39
C ASP A 4 -30.18 -77.96 -19.68
N SER A 5 -29.80 -76.86 -20.34
CA SER A 5 -28.91 -75.73 -20.09
C SER A 5 -28.95 -74.92 -21.40
N ALA A 6 -28.60 -73.63 -21.34
CA ALA A 6 -28.35 -72.74 -22.49
C ALA A 6 -29.58 -72.10 -23.16
N ASN A 7 -30.23 -71.22 -22.41
CA ASN A 7 -30.73 -69.96 -22.98
C ASN A 7 -29.57 -69.29 -23.74
N GLY A 8 -29.80 -68.96 -25.02
CA GLY A 8 -28.90 -68.16 -25.83
C GLY A 8 -28.80 -66.75 -25.27
N ILE A 9 -27.89 -66.57 -24.30
CA ILE A 9 -27.41 -65.25 -23.92
C ILE A 9 -26.52 -64.81 -25.08
N GLU A 10 -27.04 -63.91 -25.90
CA GLU A 10 -26.26 -63.18 -26.89
C GLU A 10 -25.13 -62.47 -26.13
N ASP A 11 -23.88 -62.84 -26.41
CA ASP A 11 -22.72 -62.25 -25.76
C ASP A 11 -22.59 -60.79 -26.25
N PRO A 12 -22.76 -59.79 -25.37
CA PRO A 12 -22.67 -58.38 -25.77
C PRO A 12 -21.25 -57.96 -26.20
N PHE A 13 -20.28 -58.87 -26.15
CA PHE A 13 -18.89 -58.64 -26.54
C PHE A 13 -18.42 -59.49 -27.74
N ASP A 14 -19.34 -60.04 -28.55
CA ASP A 14 -18.97 -60.71 -29.81
C ASP A 14 -18.30 -59.73 -30.79
N PRO A 15 -16.99 -59.89 -31.08
CA PRO A 15 -16.24 -58.97 -31.95
C PRO A 15 -16.75 -58.94 -33.39
N ALA A 16 -17.58 -59.89 -33.80
CA ALA A 16 -18.19 -59.93 -35.14
C ALA A 16 -19.45 -59.05 -35.29
N THR A 17 -19.98 -58.49 -34.19
CA THR A 17 -21.23 -57.68 -34.18
C THR A 17 -21.04 -56.22 -33.77
N LEU A 18 -19.79 -55.76 -33.68
CA LEU A 18 -19.48 -54.36 -33.40
C LEU A 18 -19.99 -53.47 -34.55
N PRO A 19 -20.76 -52.40 -34.27
CA PRO A 19 -21.07 -51.38 -35.28
C PRO A 19 -19.75 -50.73 -35.73
N ASP A 20 -19.58 -50.55 -37.05
CA ASP A 20 -18.42 -49.90 -37.68
C ASP A 20 -18.21 -48.43 -37.24
N ASP A 21 -19.15 -47.86 -36.48
CA ASP A 21 -19.13 -46.48 -35.99
C ASP A 21 -18.67 -46.39 -34.52
N LEU A 22 -17.49 -46.94 -34.21
CA LEU A 22 -16.78 -46.52 -33.01
C LEU A 22 -16.35 -45.05 -33.19
N PRO A 23 -16.68 -44.13 -32.26
CA PRO A 23 -16.12 -42.78 -32.29
C PRO A 23 -14.60 -42.90 -32.27
N ALA A 24 -13.97 -42.19 -33.22
CA ALA A 24 -12.54 -42.24 -33.45
C ALA A 24 -11.74 -42.14 -32.14
N ASP A 25 -10.78 -43.05 -32.02
CA ASP A 25 -9.73 -43.10 -31.01
C ASP A 25 -9.25 -41.68 -30.62
N PRO A 26 -9.31 -41.27 -29.33
CA PRO A 26 -8.85 -39.96 -28.88
C PRO A 26 -7.33 -39.76 -29.01
N THR A 27 -6.58 -40.76 -29.52
CA THR A 27 -5.14 -40.66 -29.74
C THR A 27 -4.72 -40.42 -31.19
N THR A 28 -5.65 -40.09 -32.09
CA THR A 28 -5.30 -39.62 -33.44
C THR A 28 -4.65 -38.23 -33.36
N VAL A 29 -3.33 -38.21 -33.25
CA VAL A 29 -2.50 -37.01 -33.34
C VAL A 29 -2.61 -36.46 -34.76
N GLY A 30 -3.43 -35.43 -34.93
CA GLY A 30 -3.50 -34.60 -36.14
C GLY A 30 -2.22 -33.78 -36.34
N PRO A 31 -2.06 -33.11 -37.51
CA PRO A 31 -0.86 -32.35 -37.87
C PRO A 31 -0.46 -31.30 -36.82
N PRO A 32 0.82 -30.90 -36.79
CA PRO A 32 1.48 -30.34 -35.60
C PRO A 32 0.81 -29.06 -35.10
N GLU A 33 0.46 -29.06 -33.81
CA GLU A 33 0.87 -28.03 -32.83
C GLU A 33 0.99 -26.58 -33.35
N GLU A 34 -0.03 -26.05 -34.04
CA GLU A 34 -0.11 -24.60 -34.35
C GLU A 34 -1.35 -23.95 -33.70
N GLY A 35 -2.46 -24.69 -33.56
CA GLY A 35 -3.70 -24.16 -32.95
C GLY A 35 -3.72 -24.12 -31.42
N LEU A 36 -2.94 -24.99 -30.75
CA LEU A 36 -2.84 -25.01 -29.28
C LEU A 36 -2.03 -23.82 -28.75
N SER A 37 -0.94 -23.46 -29.43
CA SER A 37 -0.15 -22.28 -29.10
C SER A 37 -0.95 -21.00 -29.24
N GLU A 38 -1.76 -20.89 -30.29
CA GLU A 38 -2.58 -19.70 -30.56
C GLU A 38 -3.70 -19.56 -29.51
N SER A 39 -4.37 -20.66 -29.14
CA SER A 39 -5.38 -20.71 -28.08
C SER A 39 -4.82 -20.31 -26.71
N LEU A 40 -3.64 -20.79 -26.33
CA LEU A 40 -3.01 -20.44 -25.05
C LEU A 40 -2.54 -18.98 -25.04
N THR A 41 -2.09 -18.46 -26.18
CA THR A 41 -1.77 -17.03 -26.30
C THR A 41 -3.01 -16.15 -26.24
N GLU A 42 -4.15 -16.56 -26.80
CA GLU A 42 -5.42 -15.86 -26.67
C GLU A 42 -5.95 -15.90 -25.23
N GLU A 43 -5.85 -17.04 -24.56
CA GLU A 43 -6.28 -17.18 -23.17
C GLU A 43 -5.39 -16.39 -22.20
N LEU A 44 -4.08 -16.34 -22.47
CA LEU A 44 -3.16 -15.48 -21.74
C LEU A 44 -3.41 -13.99 -22.03
N ALA A 45 -3.73 -13.63 -23.27
CA ALA A 45 -4.10 -12.25 -23.62
C ALA A 45 -5.40 -11.83 -22.92
N ALA A 46 -6.39 -12.71 -22.87
CA ALA A 46 -7.63 -12.48 -22.12
C ALA A 46 -7.38 -12.36 -20.61
N LEU A 47 -6.51 -13.19 -20.04
CA LEU A 47 -6.12 -13.11 -18.62
C LEU A 47 -5.33 -11.82 -18.32
N ILE A 48 -4.48 -11.38 -19.23
CA ILE A 48 -3.75 -10.10 -19.11
C ILE A 48 -4.74 -8.93 -19.16
N ASP A 49 -5.75 -8.99 -20.03
CA ASP A 49 -6.76 -7.93 -20.15
C ASP A 49 -7.69 -7.89 -18.92
N ASP A 50 -8.08 -9.06 -18.40
CA ASP A 50 -8.86 -9.19 -17.17
C ASP A 50 -8.06 -8.72 -15.93
N THR A 51 -6.77 -9.07 -15.83
CA THR A 51 -5.91 -8.63 -14.71
C THR A 51 -5.61 -7.13 -14.77
N ARG A 52 -5.49 -6.56 -15.97
CA ARG A 52 -5.37 -5.11 -16.17
C ARG A 52 -6.63 -4.39 -15.71
N THR A 53 -7.80 -4.89 -16.11
CA THR A 53 -9.09 -4.33 -15.71
C THR A 53 -9.28 -4.40 -14.18
N TYR A 54 -8.84 -5.50 -13.56
CA TYR A 54 -8.82 -5.66 -12.11
C TYR A 54 -7.83 -4.71 -11.40
N ALA A 55 -6.64 -4.50 -11.97
CA ALA A 55 -5.65 -3.55 -11.45
C ALA A 55 -6.14 -2.09 -11.55
N GLU A 56 -6.79 -1.73 -12.66
CA GLU A 56 -7.40 -0.40 -12.85
C GLU A 56 -8.52 -0.14 -11.82
N ALA A 57 -9.28 -1.17 -11.45
CA ALA A 57 -10.29 -1.08 -10.40
C ALA A 57 -9.70 -0.85 -8.99
N GLU A 58 -8.62 -1.55 -8.65
CA GLU A 58 -7.94 -1.39 -7.34
C GLU A 58 -7.23 -0.03 -7.24
N LEU A 59 -6.63 0.44 -8.35
CA LEU A 59 -6.05 1.78 -8.45
C LEU A 59 -7.11 2.87 -8.29
N ALA A 60 -8.31 2.69 -8.85
CA ALA A 60 -9.41 3.62 -8.67
C ALA A 60 -9.90 3.67 -7.20
N PHE A 61 -9.88 2.53 -6.50
CA PHE A 61 -10.21 2.44 -5.08
C PHE A 61 -9.17 3.17 -4.20
N GLN A 62 -7.88 2.94 -4.45
CA GLN A 62 -6.82 3.62 -3.72
C GLN A 62 -6.73 5.11 -4.05
N LYS A 63 -6.99 5.50 -5.31
CA LYS A 63 -7.07 6.91 -5.73
C LYS A 63 -8.20 7.65 -5.03
N THR A 64 -9.33 6.99 -4.77
CA THR A 64 -10.45 7.57 -4.02
C THR A 64 -10.10 7.73 -2.54
N ARG A 65 -9.45 6.75 -1.93
CA ARG A 65 -8.93 6.86 -0.55
C ARG A 65 -7.87 7.95 -0.41
N ALA A 66 -6.94 8.03 -1.37
CA ALA A 66 -5.88 9.03 -1.42
C ALA A 66 -6.45 10.45 -1.68
N SER A 67 -7.48 10.58 -2.52
CA SER A 67 -8.15 11.86 -2.78
C SER A 67 -8.93 12.37 -1.56
N LEU A 68 -9.65 11.49 -0.86
CA LEU A 68 -10.35 11.85 0.38
C LEU A 68 -9.37 12.17 1.51
N ALA A 69 -8.28 11.40 1.65
CA ALA A 69 -7.19 11.71 2.57
C ALA A 69 -6.50 13.04 2.19
N GLY A 70 -6.30 13.31 0.90
CA GLY A 70 -5.65 14.51 0.38
C GLY A 70 -6.44 15.80 0.63
N LYS A 71 -7.77 15.78 0.45
CA LYS A 71 -8.62 16.95 0.76
C LYS A 71 -8.61 17.28 2.26
N ASN A 72 -8.71 16.26 3.10
CA ASN A 72 -8.63 16.46 4.55
C ASN A 72 -7.22 16.88 4.99
N ALA A 73 -6.17 16.35 4.35
CA ALA A 73 -4.79 16.79 4.58
C ALA A 73 -4.57 18.24 4.18
N GLY A 74 -5.16 18.71 3.07
CA GLY A 74 -5.10 20.11 2.64
C GLY A 74 -5.76 21.06 3.63
N ILE A 75 -6.97 20.72 4.11
CA ILE A 75 -7.65 21.51 5.15
C ILE A 75 -6.86 21.49 6.46
N ALA A 76 -6.37 20.32 6.88
CA ALA A 76 -5.55 20.18 8.07
C ALA A 76 -4.26 21.03 7.98
N LEU A 77 -3.58 21.02 6.83
CA LEU A 77 -2.40 21.85 6.58
C LEU A 77 -2.76 23.33 6.64
N GLY A 78 -3.86 23.75 6.02
CA GLY A 78 -4.35 25.13 6.09
C GLY A 78 -4.63 25.57 7.53
N LEU A 79 -5.31 24.74 8.33
CA LEU A 79 -5.56 25.01 9.75
C LEU A 79 -4.27 25.10 10.56
N VAL A 80 -3.29 24.22 10.31
CA VAL A 80 -1.97 24.27 10.97
C VAL A 80 -1.25 25.58 10.63
N VAL A 81 -1.28 26.01 9.37
CA VAL A 81 -0.68 27.29 8.96
C VAL A 81 -1.34 28.46 9.70
N VAL A 82 -2.68 28.52 9.70
CA VAL A 82 -3.41 29.56 10.43
C VAL A 82 -3.09 29.53 11.92
N ALA A 83 -3.05 28.34 12.53
CA ALA A 83 -2.72 28.18 13.94
C ALA A 83 -1.30 28.65 14.26
N VAL A 84 -0.31 28.35 13.41
CA VAL A 84 1.08 28.81 13.57
C VAL A 84 1.16 30.33 13.46
N VAL A 85 0.45 30.95 12.50
CA VAL A 85 0.42 32.41 12.36
C VAL A 85 -0.22 33.07 13.59
N VAL A 86 -1.37 32.57 14.05
CA VAL A 86 -2.04 33.08 15.25
C VAL A 86 -1.16 32.91 16.50
N LEU A 87 -0.53 31.73 16.66
CA LEU A 87 0.40 31.47 17.74
C LEU A 87 1.59 32.44 17.69
N HIS A 88 2.11 32.74 16.50
CA HIS A 88 3.21 33.68 16.34
C HIS A 88 2.82 35.10 16.79
N VAL A 89 1.65 35.59 16.37
CA VAL A 89 1.12 36.88 16.82
C VAL A 89 0.90 36.88 18.34
N ALA A 90 0.40 35.79 18.91
CA ALA A 90 0.23 35.66 20.36
C ALA A 90 1.56 35.72 21.11
N VAL A 91 2.63 35.08 20.60
CA VAL A 91 3.97 35.15 21.19
C VAL A 91 4.52 36.58 21.15
N LEU A 92 4.32 37.31 20.05
CA LEU A 92 4.71 38.73 19.96
C LEU A 92 3.96 39.59 20.98
N ALA A 93 2.63 39.43 21.08
CA ALA A 93 1.81 40.15 22.03
C ALA A 93 2.20 39.82 23.49
N LEU A 94 2.48 38.55 23.78
CA LEU A 94 2.98 38.09 25.08
C LEU A 94 4.32 38.77 25.40
N ALA A 95 5.26 38.78 24.46
CA ALA A 95 6.57 39.41 24.67
C ALA A 95 6.43 40.91 25.02
N VAL A 96 5.59 41.64 24.28
CA VAL A 96 5.31 43.06 24.56
C VAL A 96 4.66 43.24 25.93
N GLY A 97 3.64 42.44 26.25
CA GLY A 97 2.96 42.48 27.55
C GLY A 97 3.89 42.16 28.72
N LEU A 98 4.78 41.19 28.56
CA LEU A 98 5.73 40.77 29.59
C LEU A 98 6.79 41.86 29.83
N VAL A 99 7.29 42.50 28.77
CA VAL A 99 8.21 43.65 28.90
C VAL A 99 7.52 44.81 29.61
N MET A 100 6.27 45.15 29.27
CA MET A 100 5.53 46.20 29.98
C MET A 100 5.28 45.86 31.46
N ALA A 101 5.01 44.60 31.78
CA ALA A 101 4.78 44.15 33.15
C ALA A 101 6.07 44.13 34.00
N LEU A 102 7.22 43.76 33.41
CA LEU A 102 8.50 43.66 34.13
C LEU A 102 9.26 45.00 34.19
N ALA A 103 9.03 45.92 33.25
CA ALA A 103 9.71 47.21 33.19
C ALA A 103 9.74 47.96 34.54
N PRO A 104 8.64 48.05 35.31
CA PRO A 104 8.66 48.72 36.61
C PRO A 104 9.45 47.98 37.71
N LEU A 105 9.74 46.69 37.56
CA LEU A 105 10.46 45.90 38.57
C LEU A 105 11.97 45.86 38.32
N VAL A 106 12.39 45.68 37.06
CA VAL A 106 13.80 45.38 36.70
C VAL A 106 14.40 46.31 35.66
N THR A 107 13.74 47.44 35.38
CA THR A 107 14.04 48.39 34.29
C THR A 107 13.76 47.84 32.89
N ILE A 108 13.69 48.72 31.89
CA ILE A 108 13.39 48.37 30.50
C ILE A 108 14.45 47.40 29.94
N TRP A 109 15.75 47.70 30.15
CA TRP A 109 16.84 46.86 29.65
C TRP A 109 16.87 45.48 30.31
N GLY A 110 16.66 45.42 31.62
CA GLY A 110 16.57 44.15 32.35
C GLY A 110 15.39 43.29 31.89
N SER A 111 14.24 43.93 31.62
CA SER A 111 13.05 43.25 31.13
C SER A 111 13.30 42.61 29.76
N ILE A 112 13.84 43.36 28.81
CA ILE A 112 14.14 42.85 27.46
C ILE A 112 15.08 41.64 27.55
N ALA A 113 16.16 41.74 28.34
CA ALA A 113 17.12 40.65 28.50
C ALA A 113 16.47 39.38 29.07
N ILE A 114 15.61 39.51 30.08
CA ILE A 114 14.91 38.38 30.70
C ILE A 114 13.92 37.75 29.72
N VAL A 115 13.07 38.55 29.05
CA VAL A 115 12.04 38.03 28.13
C VAL A 115 12.69 37.33 26.95
N VAL A 116 13.68 37.95 26.31
CA VAL A 116 14.40 37.36 25.18
C VAL A 116 15.16 36.11 25.61
N GLY A 117 15.85 36.16 26.75
CA GLY A 117 16.57 35.00 27.29
C GLY A 117 15.64 33.82 27.57
N ALA A 118 14.47 34.07 28.16
CA ALA A 118 13.48 33.03 28.45
C ALA A 118 12.89 32.41 27.16
N LEU A 119 12.56 33.24 26.16
CA LEU A 119 12.08 32.77 24.86
C LEU A 119 13.13 31.92 24.14
N LEU A 120 14.39 32.37 24.10
CA LEU A 120 15.49 31.61 23.48
C LEU A 120 15.74 30.28 24.20
N ALA A 121 15.73 30.28 25.53
CA ALA A 121 15.87 29.06 26.32
C ALA A 121 14.73 28.07 26.03
N LEU A 122 13.48 28.56 25.96
CA LEU A 122 12.31 27.75 25.61
C LEU A 122 12.42 27.19 24.19
N THR A 123 12.78 28.01 23.20
CA THR A 123 12.98 27.58 21.81
C THR A 123 14.08 26.54 21.70
N GLY A 124 15.22 26.75 22.37
CA GLY A 124 16.32 25.80 22.41
C GLY A 124 15.90 24.46 23.02
N LEU A 125 15.14 24.49 24.12
CA LEU A 125 14.60 23.28 24.77
C LEU A 125 13.64 22.51 23.85
N LEU A 126 12.70 23.21 23.20
CA LEU A 126 11.76 22.60 22.26
C LEU A 126 12.49 21.99 21.05
N GLY A 127 13.46 22.72 20.48
CA GLY A 127 14.28 22.23 19.37
C GLY A 127 15.08 20.98 19.75
N TRP A 128 15.67 20.97 20.95
CA TRP A 128 16.39 19.81 21.47
C TRP A 128 15.47 18.58 21.67
N MET A 129 14.28 18.78 22.24
CA MET A 129 13.29 17.72 22.39
C MET A 129 12.81 17.17 21.03
N ALA A 130 12.61 18.04 20.05
CA ALA A 130 12.22 17.67 18.69
C ALA A 130 13.30 16.82 18.01
N MET A 131 14.57 17.24 18.09
CA MET A 131 15.71 16.46 17.55
C MET A 131 15.80 15.09 18.20
N LYS A 132 15.66 14.99 19.53
CA LYS A 132 15.70 13.71 20.25
C LYS A 132 14.59 12.76 19.81
N ARG A 133 13.39 13.29 19.51
CA ARG A 133 12.26 12.50 19.01
C ARG A 133 12.45 12.10 17.54
N GLY A 134 12.90 13.00 16.68
CA GLY A 134 13.21 12.69 15.28
C GLY A 134 14.31 11.64 15.13
N LYS A 135 15.34 11.68 15.98
CA LYS A 135 16.40 10.67 16.00
C LYS A 135 15.90 9.27 16.39
N ARG A 136 14.87 9.18 17.24
CA ARG A 136 14.24 7.89 17.59
C ARG A 136 13.44 7.30 16.43
N ILE A 137 12.70 8.15 15.73
CA ILE A 137 11.88 7.73 14.58
C ILE A 137 12.80 7.24 13.45
N SER A 138 13.82 8.03 13.09
CA SER A 138 14.81 7.64 12.07
C SER A 138 15.60 6.37 12.45
N ALA A 139 15.90 6.14 13.73
CA ALA A 139 16.57 4.93 14.18
C ALA A 139 15.73 3.64 13.99
N ILE A 140 14.39 3.75 13.94
CA ILE A 140 13.52 2.60 13.64
C ILE A 140 13.68 2.24 12.16
N PHE A 141 13.57 3.21 11.26
CA PHE A 141 13.73 3.00 9.82
C PHE A 141 15.15 2.55 9.43
N ALA A 142 16.19 3.08 10.08
CA ALA A 142 17.57 2.70 9.80
C ALA A 142 17.91 1.26 10.26
N LYS A 143 17.10 0.66 11.14
CA LYS A 143 17.30 -0.72 11.61
C LYS A 143 16.75 -1.76 10.63
N ASP A 144 15.90 -1.35 9.70
CA ASP A 144 15.30 -2.21 8.68
C ASP A 144 16.22 -2.38 7.44
N GLU A 145 17.32 -1.62 7.36
CA GLU A 145 18.23 -1.55 6.18
C GLU A 145 19.61 -2.26 6.26
N PRO A 146 19.97 -3.15 7.22
CA PRO A 146 21.23 -3.89 7.15
C PRO A 146 21.01 -5.41 6.96
N ALA A 147 20.77 -5.85 5.72
CA ALA A 147 20.97 -7.25 5.31
C ALA A 147 21.10 -7.48 3.78
N ALA A 148 21.04 -6.45 2.92
CA ALA A 148 21.11 -6.63 1.46
C ALA A 148 22.45 -6.21 0.82
N ALA A 149 23.41 -5.68 1.59
CA ALA A 149 24.64 -5.10 1.04
C ALA A 149 25.94 -5.69 1.64
N ALA A 150 25.90 -6.91 2.17
CA ALA A 150 27.08 -7.58 2.74
C ALA A 150 27.34 -8.95 2.11
N GLY A 151 27.10 -9.08 0.81
CA GLY A 151 27.43 -10.27 0.04
C GLY A 151 27.75 -9.89 -1.39
N GLU A 152 28.97 -9.42 -1.60
CA GLU A 152 29.75 -9.47 -2.85
C GLU A 152 30.96 -8.55 -2.65
N GLU A 153 32.04 -9.09 -2.07
CA GLU A 153 33.41 -9.03 -2.62
C GLU A 153 34.21 -10.22 -2.07
#